data_AF-A0A9E0ZY89-F1
#
_entry.id   AF-A0A9E0ZY89-F1
#
_cell.length_a   1.000
_cell.length_b   1.000
_cell.length_c   1.000
_cell.angle_alpha   90.00
_cell.angle_beta   90.00
_cell.angle_gamma   90.00
#
_symmetry.space_group_name_H-M   'P 1'
#
loop_
_entity.id
_entity.type
_entity.pdbx_description
1 polymer ?
#
loop_
_entity_poly.entity_id
_entity_poly.type
_entity_poly.pdbx_seq_one_letter_code
_entity_poly.pdbx_strand_id
1 'polypeptide(L)'
;MKKTPKILLFILAGMIVVSCTACSTATGNENQSSVINSNTNAQNPSPSEGIVANEDVKDNTNSVTQTYTTHFGEANAITYPSFSFDYPDNWMISQEEVTQTNEKVILTNERGVTVQFSYIGGVAEGNLGVGSATDMLRVEVSKAADSSFLPGYVQATDHTDLGTFMVAKLKVTGHLDMKSDTDFENVDGAISYAVLPESSIGTEDNVRGPFESEFSFWYSGYVSLIASSPDGQFTETEEQQVIKILSSFRVEP
;
A
#
# COMPACT_ATOMS: atom_id res chain seq x y z
N MET A 1 -15.92 22.08 44.72
CA MET A 1 -16.44 22.56 43.42
C MET A 1 -15.29 23.20 42.65
N LYS A 2 -14.72 22.50 41.67
CA LYS A 2 -13.68 23.02 40.77
C LYS A 2 -14.24 22.99 39.35
N LYS A 3 -14.23 24.15 38.70
CA LYS A 3 -14.80 24.39 37.38
C LYS A 3 -13.88 23.81 36.30
N THR A 4 -14.41 22.94 35.46
CA THR A 4 -13.79 22.48 34.21
C THR A 4 -13.95 23.53 33.10
N PRO A 5 -12.92 23.82 32.30
CA PRO A 5 -13.09 24.63 31.09
C PRO A 5 -13.60 23.74 29.95
N LYS A 6 -14.62 24.22 29.25
CA LYS A 6 -15.19 23.57 28.05
C LYS A 6 -14.29 23.88 26.85
N ILE A 7 -13.70 22.85 26.25
CA ILE A 7 -13.04 22.95 24.95
C ILE A 7 -14.12 22.79 23.87
N LEU A 8 -14.25 23.81 23.02
CA LEU A 8 -15.22 23.89 21.94
C LEU A 8 -14.65 23.18 20.71
N LEU A 9 -15.32 22.12 20.28
CA LEU A 9 -15.02 21.34 19.08
C LEU A 9 -15.48 22.11 17.83
N PHE A 10 -14.56 22.53 16.97
CA PHE A 10 -14.89 23.09 15.65
C PHE A 10 -14.93 21.96 14.62
N ILE A 11 -16.14 21.52 14.26
CA ILE A 11 -16.38 20.62 13.12
C ILE A 11 -16.48 21.51 11.88
N LEU A 12 -15.49 21.44 10.99
CA LEU A 12 -15.55 22.08 9.68
C LEU A 12 -16.08 21.05 8.66
N ALA A 13 -17.38 21.14 8.37
CA ALA A 13 -18.03 20.38 7.31
C ALA A 13 -17.76 21.05 5.95
N GLY A 14 -16.93 20.42 5.11
CA GLY A 14 -16.75 20.82 3.71
C GLY A 14 -17.82 20.19 2.83
N MET A 15 -18.78 21.00 2.37
CA MET A 15 -19.71 20.63 1.29
C MET A 15 -18.96 20.51 -0.03
N ILE A 16 -18.97 19.34 -0.65
CA ILE A 16 -18.67 19.21 -2.08
C ILE A 16 -20.00 19.31 -2.83
N VAL A 17 -20.13 20.36 -3.63
CA VAL A 17 -21.28 20.64 -4.49
C VAL A 17 -21.23 19.70 -5.69
N VAL A 18 -22.26 18.85 -5.80
CA VAL A 18 -22.55 18.05 -6.99
C VAL A 18 -23.13 18.98 -8.06
N SER A 19 -22.43 19.15 -9.18
CA SER A 19 -23.02 19.74 -10.39
C SER A 19 -23.24 18.66 -11.45
N CYS A 20 -24.46 18.12 -11.47
CA CYS A 20 -25.01 17.45 -12.64
C CYS A 20 -25.24 18.49 -13.74
N THR A 21 -24.89 18.18 -14.99
CA THR A 21 -25.56 18.81 -16.14
C THR A 21 -25.96 17.73 -17.11
N ALA A 22 -27.27 17.58 -17.25
CA ALA A 22 -27.96 16.61 -18.07
C ALA A 22 -28.01 17.05 -19.55
N CYS A 23 -28.28 16.05 -20.39
CA CYS A 23 -28.42 16.03 -21.85
C CYS A 23 -29.31 17.10 -22.49
N SER A 24 -29.07 17.36 -23.78
CA SER A 24 -30.15 17.58 -24.76
C SER A 24 -29.77 17.00 -26.14
N THR A 25 -30.72 16.26 -26.69
CA THR A 25 -30.87 15.65 -28.04
C THR A 25 -31.08 16.76 -29.11
N ALA A 26 -31.15 16.60 -30.43
CA ALA A 26 -31.21 15.55 -31.47
C ALA A 26 -30.61 16.21 -32.75
N THR A 27 -30.19 15.58 -33.84
CA THR A 27 -30.99 14.99 -34.95
C THR A 27 -29.92 14.69 -36.04
N GLY A 28 -29.72 13.46 -36.50
CA GLY A 28 -30.44 12.86 -37.63
C GLY A 28 -30.08 13.47 -38.99
N ASN A 29 -29.20 12.81 -39.76
CA ASN A 29 -29.45 12.57 -41.19
C ASN A 29 -28.55 11.45 -41.75
N GLU A 30 -29.20 10.39 -42.22
CA GLU A 30 -28.64 9.34 -43.06
C GLU A 30 -28.77 9.70 -44.56
N ASN A 31 -28.17 8.84 -45.38
CA ASN A 31 -28.15 8.74 -46.85
C ASN A 31 -26.87 9.33 -47.48
N GLN A 32 -26.15 8.64 -48.37
CA GLN A 32 -26.60 7.61 -49.31
C GLN A 32 -25.39 6.80 -49.83
N SER A 33 -25.55 5.48 -49.91
CA SER A 33 -24.65 4.57 -50.63
C SER A 33 -24.72 4.80 -52.15
N SER A 34 -23.58 4.67 -52.83
CA SER A 34 -23.55 4.29 -54.24
C SER A 34 -22.49 3.22 -54.48
N VAL A 35 -22.94 2.10 -55.05
CA VAL A 35 -22.18 0.91 -55.41
C VAL A 35 -21.90 0.94 -56.93
N ILE A 36 -20.79 0.32 -57.38
CA ILE A 36 -20.69 -0.68 -58.49
C ILE A 36 -19.46 -0.49 -59.43
N ASN A 37 -18.59 -1.52 -59.39
CA ASN A 37 -17.74 -2.22 -60.40
C ASN A 37 -16.57 -1.48 -61.11
N SER A 38 -15.46 -2.12 -61.53
CA SER A 38 -15.19 -3.52 -61.95
C SER A 38 -13.69 -3.91 -61.83
N ASN A 39 -13.43 -5.19 -61.55
CA ASN A 39 -12.31 -6.13 -61.90
C ASN A 39 -11.04 -5.57 -62.62
N THR A 40 -9.80 -6.05 -62.39
CA THR A 40 -9.32 -7.45 -62.51
C THR A 40 -7.83 -7.57 -62.11
N ASN A 41 -7.44 -8.79 -61.71
CA ASN A 41 -6.11 -9.44 -61.79
C ASN A 41 -5.06 -9.29 -60.66
N ALA A 42 -5.06 -10.33 -59.81
CA ALA A 42 -3.95 -11.25 -59.47
C ALA A 42 -2.50 -10.76 -59.63
N GLN A 43 -1.74 -10.77 -58.53
CA GLN A 43 -0.66 -11.75 -58.25
C GLN A 43 0.05 -11.37 -56.93
N ASN A 44 0.09 -12.34 -56.00
CA ASN A 44 1.07 -12.35 -54.92
C ASN A 44 2.37 -12.94 -55.48
N PRO A 45 3.55 -12.43 -55.11
CA PRO A 45 4.30 -13.13 -54.07
C PRO A 45 5.08 -12.20 -53.11
N SER A 46 5.11 -12.59 -51.84
CA SER A 46 6.14 -12.24 -50.83
C SER A 46 7.37 -13.17 -51.01
N PRO A 47 8.56 -12.99 -50.40
CA PRO A 47 8.97 -12.04 -49.35
C PRO A 47 10.37 -11.40 -49.51
N SER A 48 10.67 -10.31 -48.79
CA SER A 48 12.03 -10.11 -48.24
C SER A 48 12.04 -9.17 -47.04
N GLU A 49 12.75 -9.64 -46.03
CA GLU A 49 13.10 -9.08 -44.73
C GLU A 49 13.45 -7.59 -44.68
N GLY A 50 13.01 -6.98 -43.59
CA GLY A 50 13.45 -5.67 -43.11
C GLY A 50 12.92 -5.45 -41.71
N ILE A 51 13.46 -6.21 -40.72
CA ILE A 51 13.21 -5.97 -39.30
C ILE A 51 13.91 -4.66 -38.96
N VAL A 52 13.16 -3.56 -38.90
CA VAL A 52 13.58 -2.36 -38.19
C VAL A 52 13.37 -2.68 -36.71
N ALA A 53 14.46 -2.82 -35.99
CA ALA A 53 14.45 -2.95 -34.54
C ALA A 53 13.69 -1.75 -33.96
N ASN A 54 12.53 -2.03 -33.35
CA ASN A 54 11.95 -1.08 -32.42
C ASN A 54 12.93 -0.98 -31.25
N GLU A 55 13.53 0.20 -31.09
CA GLU A 55 14.22 0.55 -29.86
C GLU A 55 13.26 0.30 -28.71
N ASP A 56 13.71 -0.56 -27.80
CA ASP A 56 13.08 -0.90 -26.55
C ASP A 56 12.94 0.40 -25.74
N VAL A 57 11.77 1.03 -25.82
CA VAL A 57 11.39 2.07 -24.87
C VAL A 57 11.24 1.33 -23.54
N LYS A 58 12.35 1.22 -22.81
CA LYS A 58 12.34 0.80 -21.42
C LYS A 58 11.32 1.69 -20.71
N ASP A 59 10.24 1.06 -20.29
CA ASP A 59 9.25 1.62 -19.40
C ASP A 59 9.95 1.95 -18.07
N ASN A 60 10.51 3.15 -17.99
CA ASN A 60 11.27 3.65 -16.85
C ASN A 60 10.35 4.04 -15.68
N THR A 61 9.05 3.76 -15.77
CA THR A 61 8.07 4.01 -14.70
C THR A 61 8.20 3.02 -13.53
N ASN A 62 8.96 1.94 -13.72
CA ASN A 62 9.11 0.86 -12.73
C ASN A 62 10.52 0.77 -12.11
N SER A 63 11.42 1.70 -12.43
CA SER A 63 12.73 1.80 -11.79
C SER A 63 12.61 2.57 -10.49
N VAL A 64 13.14 1.98 -9.41
CA VAL A 64 13.22 2.62 -8.10
C VAL A 64 14.44 3.54 -8.11
N THR A 65 14.22 4.84 -7.94
CA THR A 65 15.21 5.89 -8.22
C THR A 65 15.47 6.79 -7.03
N GLN A 66 14.52 6.84 -6.09
CA GLN A 66 14.56 7.66 -4.89
C GLN A 66 14.68 6.78 -3.65
N THR A 67 15.21 7.34 -2.56
CA THR A 67 15.29 6.69 -1.25
C THR A 67 14.72 7.62 -0.19
N TYR A 68 13.86 7.11 0.67
CA TYR A 68 13.48 7.76 1.92
C TYR A 68 14.25 7.10 3.06
N THR A 69 14.72 7.89 4.01
CA THR A 69 15.37 7.42 5.25
C THR A 69 14.64 8.02 6.44
N THR A 70 14.27 7.20 7.41
CA THR A 70 13.51 7.63 8.59
C THR A 70 14.35 8.48 9.53
N HIS A 71 13.72 9.39 10.26
CA HIS A 71 14.40 10.43 11.03
C HIS A 71 14.19 10.34 12.56
N PHE A 72 13.46 9.34 13.08
CA PHE A 72 13.05 9.26 14.49
C PHE A 72 14.22 9.37 15.48
N GLY A 73 15.29 8.60 15.27
CA GLY A 73 16.46 8.59 16.14
C GLY A 73 17.17 9.94 16.19
N GLU A 74 17.40 10.55 15.02
CA GLU A 74 18.03 11.86 14.87
C GLU A 74 17.17 12.97 15.50
N ALA A 75 15.89 13.05 15.12
CA ALA A 75 14.97 14.09 15.55
C ALA A 75 14.76 14.12 17.06
N ASN A 76 14.85 12.96 17.72
CA ASN A 76 14.67 12.83 19.17
C ASN A 76 15.98 12.71 19.96
N ALA A 77 17.13 12.79 19.29
CA ALA A 77 18.46 12.62 19.89
C ALA A 77 18.58 11.31 20.71
N ILE A 78 18.04 10.21 20.18
CA ILE A 78 18.12 8.88 20.78
C ILE A 78 18.88 7.90 19.88
N THR A 79 19.42 6.85 20.47
CA THR A 79 20.02 5.75 19.71
C THR A 79 18.93 4.76 19.30
N TYR A 80 18.43 4.94 18.08
CA TYR A 80 17.50 4.05 17.39
C TYR A 80 17.90 3.99 15.91
N PRO A 81 17.85 2.81 15.24
CA PRO A 81 18.25 2.70 13.84
C PRO A 81 17.39 3.58 12.94
N SER A 82 17.99 4.07 11.86
CA SER A 82 17.23 4.62 10.74
C SER A 82 16.93 3.48 9.78
N PHE A 83 15.75 3.49 9.18
CA PHE A 83 15.38 2.58 8.11
C PHE A 83 15.32 3.35 6.80
N SER A 84 15.60 2.66 5.70
CA SER A 84 15.36 3.19 4.36
C SER A 84 14.49 2.29 3.53
N PHE A 85 13.78 2.88 2.59
CA PHE A 85 13.12 2.19 1.49
C PHE A 85 13.18 3.07 0.25
N ASP A 86 13.36 2.41 -0.88
CA ASP A 86 13.49 3.03 -2.18
C ASP A 86 12.10 3.11 -2.84
N TYR A 87 11.82 4.17 -3.59
CA TYR A 87 10.56 4.36 -4.32
C TYR A 87 10.77 4.99 -5.72
N PRO A 88 9.85 4.74 -6.68
CA PRO A 88 9.98 5.25 -8.04
C PRO A 88 9.53 6.72 -8.14
N ASP A 89 10.01 7.42 -9.17
CA ASP A 89 9.79 8.87 -9.37
C ASP A 89 8.32 9.30 -9.50
N ASN A 90 7.43 8.37 -9.89
CA ASN A 90 5.99 8.63 -10.01
C ASN A 90 5.23 8.55 -8.67
N TRP A 91 5.94 8.35 -7.56
CA TRP A 91 5.42 8.41 -6.20
C TRP A 91 5.97 9.64 -5.47
N MET A 92 5.19 10.16 -4.52
CA MET A 92 5.56 11.33 -3.74
C MET A 92 5.28 11.12 -2.26
N ILE A 93 6.08 11.75 -1.40
CA ILE A 93 5.78 11.84 0.04
C ILE A 93 4.62 12.82 0.21
N SER A 94 3.47 12.30 0.64
CA SER A 94 2.23 13.05 0.86
C SER A 94 2.06 13.48 2.32
N GLN A 95 2.69 12.76 3.25
CA GLN A 95 2.72 13.07 4.67
C GLN A 95 4.05 12.61 5.25
N GLU A 96 4.63 13.45 6.10
CA GLU A 96 5.80 13.15 6.91
C GLU A 96 5.63 13.82 8.27
N GLU A 97 5.73 13.04 9.34
CA GLU A 97 5.56 13.51 10.71
C GLU A 97 6.49 12.76 11.64
N VAL A 98 7.25 13.50 12.44
CA VAL A 98 8.08 12.95 13.53
C VAL A 98 7.70 13.63 14.83
N THR A 99 7.43 12.82 15.85
CA THR A 99 7.09 13.26 17.20
C THR A 99 8.05 12.62 18.21
N GLN A 100 7.85 12.92 19.50
CA GLN A 100 8.66 12.33 20.58
C GLN A 100 8.55 10.80 20.69
N THR A 101 7.46 10.22 20.19
CA THR A 101 7.18 8.78 20.33
C THR A 101 6.86 8.10 19.01
N ASN A 102 6.70 8.83 17.91
CA ASN A 102 6.26 8.24 16.64
C ASN A 102 6.96 8.87 15.45
N GLU A 103 7.08 8.12 14.38
CA GLU A 103 7.34 8.63 13.03
C GLU A 103 6.33 8.03 12.06
N LYS A 104 5.79 8.85 11.16
CA LYS A 104 4.83 8.44 10.14
C LYS A 104 5.19 9.07 8.81
N VAL A 105 5.21 8.25 7.77
CA VAL A 105 5.52 8.67 6.39
C VAL A 105 4.53 7.99 5.46
N ILE A 106 3.93 8.74 4.54
CA ILE A 106 3.04 8.19 3.52
C ILE A 106 3.55 8.58 2.13
N LEU A 107 4.01 7.59 1.38
CA LEU A 107 4.15 7.71 -0.07
C LEU A 107 2.80 7.53 -0.74
N THR A 108 2.51 8.27 -1.80
CA THR A 108 1.33 8.06 -2.63
C THR A 108 1.62 8.19 -4.12
N ASN A 109 0.90 7.43 -4.95
CA ASN A 109 0.90 7.57 -6.41
C ASN A 109 -0.31 8.39 -6.89
N GLU A 110 -0.41 8.65 -8.19
CA GLU A 110 -1.51 9.44 -8.80
C GLU A 110 -2.90 8.86 -8.52
N ARG A 111 -3.06 7.54 -8.43
CA ARG A 111 -4.34 6.88 -8.13
C ARG A 111 -4.73 6.99 -6.65
N GLY A 112 -3.79 7.33 -5.77
CA GLY A 112 -3.99 7.33 -4.33
C GLY A 112 -3.67 6.00 -3.66
N VAL A 113 -2.92 5.10 -4.32
CA VAL A 113 -2.26 3.99 -3.62
C VAL A 113 -1.26 4.58 -2.64
N THR A 114 -1.16 4.00 -1.46
CA THR A 114 -0.24 4.44 -0.42
C THR A 114 0.75 3.36 -0.04
N VAL A 115 1.95 3.78 0.39
CA VAL A 115 2.86 2.99 1.22
C VAL A 115 3.12 3.82 2.46
N GLN A 116 2.71 3.29 3.62
CA GLN A 116 2.85 3.96 4.90
C GLN A 116 3.90 3.27 5.76
N PHE A 117 4.92 4.02 6.17
CA PHE A 117 5.80 3.67 7.27
C PHE A 117 5.23 4.24 8.57
N SER A 118 5.24 3.43 9.62
CA SER A 118 4.96 3.86 10.99
C SER A 118 5.98 3.26 11.95
N TYR A 119 6.58 4.13 12.77
CA TYR A 119 7.21 3.75 14.03
C TYR A 119 6.35 4.24 15.18
N ILE A 120 6.02 3.34 16.11
CA ILE A 120 5.22 3.63 17.32
C ILE A 120 6.04 3.19 18.55
N GLY A 121 6.64 4.16 19.21
CA GLY A 121 7.40 4.01 20.45
C GLY A 121 6.56 4.26 21.70
N GLY A 122 7.16 4.04 22.86
CA GLY A 122 6.52 4.30 24.16
C GLY A 122 5.43 3.30 24.57
N VAL A 123 5.15 2.31 23.73
CA VAL A 123 4.28 1.16 24.03
C VAL A 123 5.18 -0.04 24.32
N ALA A 124 4.89 -0.81 25.37
CA ALA A 124 5.65 -2.02 25.67
C ALA A 124 5.27 -3.17 24.72
N GLU A 125 6.19 -4.10 24.48
CA GLU A 125 5.94 -5.30 23.69
C GLU A 125 4.68 -6.05 24.16
N GLY A 126 3.92 -6.57 23.21
CA GLY A 126 2.61 -7.19 23.43
C GLY A 126 1.47 -6.23 23.82
N ASN A 127 1.72 -4.92 23.92
CA ASN A 127 0.71 -3.95 24.39
C ASN A 127 0.26 -2.94 23.31
N LEU A 128 0.70 -3.09 22.06
CA LEU A 128 0.03 -2.39 20.96
C LEU A 128 -1.40 -2.93 20.88
N GLY A 129 -2.37 -2.09 21.23
CA GLY A 129 -3.75 -2.51 21.34
C GLY A 129 -4.23 -3.12 20.02
N VAL A 130 -4.69 -4.36 20.07
CA VAL A 130 -5.53 -4.94 19.01
C VAL A 130 -6.85 -4.19 19.03
N GLY A 131 -7.31 -3.70 17.88
CA GLY A 131 -8.40 -2.73 17.82
C GLY A 131 -9.68 -3.20 18.54
N SER A 132 -10.52 -2.26 18.95
CA SER A 132 -11.86 -2.57 19.49
C SER A 132 -12.92 -2.27 18.43
N ALA A 133 -12.91 -3.03 17.34
CA ALA A 133 -13.98 -3.01 16.36
C ALA A 133 -15.06 -4.04 16.70
N THR A 134 -16.28 -3.73 16.24
CA THR A 134 -17.40 -4.67 16.24
C THR A 134 -17.40 -5.56 15.00
N ASP A 135 -16.51 -5.26 14.07
CA ASP A 135 -16.20 -6.07 12.90
C ASP A 135 -14.85 -6.75 13.12
N MET A 136 -14.75 -7.98 12.66
CA MET A 136 -13.52 -8.77 12.71
C MET A 136 -13.25 -9.31 11.30
N LEU A 137 -11.99 -9.22 10.87
CA LEU A 137 -11.56 -9.72 9.57
C LEU A 137 -10.76 -11.01 9.75
N ARG A 138 -10.93 -11.91 8.78
CA ARG A 138 -9.99 -12.99 8.52
C ARG A 138 -9.08 -12.57 7.37
N VAL A 139 -7.78 -12.62 7.61
CA VAL A 139 -6.75 -12.24 6.65
C VAL A 139 -5.83 -13.42 6.41
N GLU A 140 -5.68 -13.81 5.15
CA GLU A 140 -4.65 -14.73 4.71
C GLU A 140 -3.36 -13.97 4.46
N VAL A 141 -2.28 -14.42 5.10
CA VAL A 141 -0.93 -13.89 4.96
C VAL A 141 -0.11 -14.87 4.15
N SER A 142 0.38 -14.42 3.00
CA SER A 142 1.19 -15.23 2.09
C SER A 142 2.40 -14.45 1.60
N LYS A 143 3.47 -15.15 1.20
CA LYS A 143 4.68 -14.52 0.69
C LYS A 143 4.49 -14.06 -0.77
N ALA A 144 4.81 -12.79 -1.04
CA ALA A 144 4.86 -12.23 -2.39
C ALA A 144 6.30 -12.05 -2.90
N ALA A 145 7.22 -11.64 -2.02
CA ALA A 145 8.65 -11.50 -2.33
C ALA A 145 9.50 -11.53 -1.05
N ASP A 146 10.83 -11.50 -1.20
CA ASP A 146 11.76 -11.27 -0.09
C ASP A 146 11.82 -9.78 0.30
N SER A 147 12.11 -9.47 1.56
CA SER A 147 12.49 -8.13 2.01
C SER A 147 13.97 -8.09 2.36
N SER A 148 14.60 -6.93 2.13
CA SER A 148 16.01 -6.68 2.45
C SER A 148 16.23 -6.40 3.94
N PHE A 149 15.16 -6.36 4.74
CA PHE A 149 15.24 -6.09 6.16
C PHE A 149 15.87 -7.28 6.88
N LEU A 150 16.99 -7.01 7.55
CA LEU A 150 17.66 -7.96 8.40
C LEU A 150 17.61 -7.42 9.83
N PRO A 151 16.88 -8.08 10.75
CA PRO A 151 16.84 -7.66 12.13
C PRO A 151 18.22 -7.86 12.76
N GLY A 152 18.56 -6.98 13.68
CA GLY A 152 19.83 -7.00 14.39
C GLY A 152 19.70 -6.38 15.78
N TYR A 153 20.78 -5.78 16.24
CA TYR A 153 20.80 -5.14 17.54
C TYR A 153 20.12 -3.77 17.49
N VAL A 154 19.16 -3.57 18.38
CA VAL A 154 18.68 -2.23 18.74
C VAL A 154 19.09 -1.97 20.18
N GLN A 155 20.06 -1.09 20.35
CA GLN A 155 20.72 -0.86 21.63
C GLN A 155 21.37 -2.16 22.15
N ALA A 156 20.90 -2.69 23.28
CA ALA A 156 21.42 -3.92 23.90
C ALA A 156 20.55 -5.15 23.62
N THR A 157 19.46 -4.99 22.87
CA THR A 157 18.52 -6.08 22.56
C THR A 157 18.82 -6.63 21.17
N ASP A 158 19.05 -7.94 21.10
CA ASP A 158 19.17 -8.70 19.86
C ASP A 158 17.78 -9.12 19.38
N HIS A 159 17.42 -8.77 18.15
CA HIS A 159 16.14 -9.12 17.52
C HIS A 159 16.32 -10.11 16.35
N THR A 160 17.49 -10.74 16.21
CA THR A 160 17.76 -11.70 15.13
C THR A 160 16.82 -12.92 15.16
N ASP A 161 16.15 -13.18 16.27
CA ASP A 161 15.13 -14.20 16.45
C ASP A 161 13.83 -13.94 15.66
N LEU A 162 13.59 -12.69 15.23
CA LEU A 162 12.51 -12.35 14.28
C LEU A 162 12.69 -13.05 12.92
N GLY A 163 13.92 -13.47 12.59
CA GLY A 163 14.22 -14.26 11.40
C GLY A 163 14.23 -13.47 10.09
N THR A 164 13.91 -14.16 9.00
CA THR A 164 13.83 -13.60 7.65
C THR A 164 12.54 -12.83 7.45
N PHE A 165 12.63 -11.71 6.73
CA PHE A 165 11.47 -10.89 6.39
C PHE A 165 11.08 -11.05 4.93
N MET A 166 9.79 -10.88 4.69
CA MET A 166 9.17 -10.96 3.38
C MET A 166 8.33 -9.73 3.09
N VAL A 167 8.05 -9.52 1.81
CA VAL A 167 6.85 -8.79 1.41
C VAL A 167 5.67 -9.76 1.48
N ALA A 168 4.82 -9.54 2.47
CA ALA A 168 3.60 -10.31 2.70
C ALA A 168 2.46 -9.72 1.86
N LYS A 169 1.70 -10.59 1.17
CA LYS A 169 0.37 -10.28 0.64
C LYS A 169 -0.66 -10.61 1.70
N LEU A 170 -1.43 -9.60 2.09
CA LEU A 170 -2.51 -9.66 3.06
C LEU A 170 -3.83 -9.67 2.29
N LYS A 171 -4.52 -10.81 2.24
CA LYS A 171 -5.81 -10.94 1.56
C LYS A 171 -6.92 -11.09 2.60
N VAL A 172 -7.86 -10.16 2.63
CA VAL A 172 -9.09 -10.32 3.41
C VAL A 172 -9.93 -11.43 2.77
N THR A 173 -10.17 -12.50 3.53
CA THR A 173 -10.93 -13.68 3.08
C THR A 173 -12.19 -13.93 3.91
N GLY A 174 -12.36 -13.22 5.02
CA GLY A 174 -13.55 -13.32 5.84
C GLY A 174 -13.91 -12.03 6.56
N HIS A 175 -15.20 -11.88 6.83
CA HIS A 175 -15.79 -10.82 7.62
C HIS A 175 -16.73 -11.42 8.67
N LEU A 176 -16.73 -10.87 9.88
CA LEU A 176 -17.61 -11.25 10.97
C LEU A 176 -18.15 -9.99 11.67
N ASP A 177 -19.46 -9.76 11.64
CA ASP A 177 -20.10 -8.78 12.53
C ASP A 177 -20.29 -9.43 13.91
N MET A 178 -19.45 -9.04 14.87
CA MET A 178 -19.44 -9.63 16.21
C MET A 178 -20.71 -9.35 17.03
N LYS A 179 -21.65 -8.53 16.53
CA LYS A 179 -22.94 -8.27 17.19
C LYS A 179 -24.04 -9.21 16.73
N SER A 180 -24.03 -9.60 15.46
CA SER A 180 -25.10 -10.39 14.85
C SER A 180 -24.69 -11.82 14.52
N ASP A 181 -23.39 -12.05 14.27
CA ASP A 181 -22.91 -13.26 13.66
C ASP A 181 -22.13 -14.11 14.67
N THR A 182 -22.10 -15.42 14.45
CA THR A 182 -21.31 -16.37 15.25
C THR A 182 -20.10 -16.91 14.50
N ASP A 183 -20.09 -16.79 13.17
CA ASP A 183 -19.10 -17.36 12.27
C ASP A 183 -18.78 -16.40 11.13
N PHE A 184 -17.55 -16.50 10.61
CA PHE A 184 -17.11 -15.70 9.47
C PHE A 184 -17.90 -16.01 8.20
N GLU A 185 -18.33 -14.96 7.52
CA GLU A 185 -18.71 -15.02 6.12
C GLU A 185 -17.46 -14.96 5.25
N ASN A 186 -17.35 -15.87 4.27
CA ASN A 186 -16.25 -15.84 3.31
C ASN A 186 -16.46 -14.71 2.30
N VAL A 187 -15.42 -13.91 2.09
CA VAL A 187 -15.43 -12.77 1.16
C VAL A 187 -14.18 -12.79 0.28
N ASP A 188 -14.29 -12.24 -0.93
CA ASP A 188 -13.12 -11.93 -1.77
C ASP A 188 -12.74 -10.46 -1.54
N GLY A 189 -12.16 -10.16 -0.37
CA GLY A 189 -12.01 -8.81 0.14
C GLY A 189 -10.77 -8.06 -0.36
N ALA A 190 -10.43 -6.97 0.31
CA ALA A 190 -9.28 -6.13 -0.06
C ALA A 190 -7.94 -6.90 0.01
N ILE A 191 -6.99 -6.46 -0.81
CA ILE A 191 -5.59 -6.84 -0.78
C ILE A 191 -4.79 -5.68 -0.20
N SER A 192 -3.77 -5.99 0.60
CA SER A 192 -2.72 -5.07 1.03
C SER A 192 -1.39 -5.81 1.01
N TYR A 193 -0.28 -5.07 1.06
CA TYR A 193 1.05 -5.66 1.16
C TYR A 193 1.79 -5.08 2.36
N ALA A 194 2.59 -5.87 3.06
CA ALA A 194 3.32 -5.42 4.25
C ALA A 194 4.71 -6.05 4.33
N VAL A 195 5.64 -5.41 5.03
CA VAL A 195 6.89 -6.05 5.45
C VAL A 195 6.67 -6.76 6.78
N LEU A 196 6.80 -8.09 6.79
CA LEU A 196 6.56 -8.94 7.96
C LEU A 196 7.60 -10.07 8.04
N PRO A 197 7.86 -10.63 9.23
CA PRO A 197 8.65 -11.85 9.34
C PRO A 197 7.92 -13.02 8.65
N GLU A 198 8.68 -13.98 8.09
CA GLU A 198 8.09 -15.15 7.43
C GLU A 198 7.28 -16.04 8.38
N SER A 199 7.52 -15.94 9.69
CA SER A 199 6.73 -16.61 10.73
C SER A 199 5.27 -16.16 10.77
N SER A 200 4.93 -15.02 10.16
CA SER A 200 3.56 -14.52 10.04
C SER A 200 2.74 -15.19 8.92
N ILE A 201 3.32 -16.08 8.11
CA ILE A 201 2.56 -16.81 7.08
C ILE A 201 1.48 -17.67 7.75
N GLY A 202 0.24 -17.53 7.29
CA GLY A 202 -0.90 -18.26 7.84
C GLY A 202 -2.19 -17.45 7.73
N THR A 203 -3.13 -17.77 8.61
CA THR A 203 -4.43 -17.11 8.70
C THR A 203 -4.51 -16.35 10.01
N GLU A 204 -4.78 -15.04 9.93
CA GLU A 204 -5.10 -14.19 11.08
C GLU A 204 -6.62 -13.95 11.12
N ASP A 205 -7.32 -14.58 12.06
CA ASP A 205 -8.78 -14.54 12.18
C ASP A 205 -9.30 -13.67 13.34
N ASN A 206 -8.47 -12.75 13.83
CA ASN A 206 -8.81 -11.81 14.89
C ASN A 206 -8.35 -10.38 14.58
N VAL A 207 -8.34 -10.00 13.29
CA VAL A 207 -7.94 -8.65 12.86
C VAL A 207 -9.08 -7.67 13.12
N ARG A 208 -8.89 -6.73 14.05
CA ARG A 208 -9.96 -5.84 14.56
C ARG A 208 -9.56 -4.37 14.62
N GLY A 209 -8.33 -4.08 14.27
CA GLY A 209 -7.75 -2.75 14.25
C GLY A 209 -7.24 -2.35 12.87
N PRO A 210 -6.67 -1.13 12.81
CA PRO A 210 -5.92 -0.70 11.64
C PRO A 210 -4.79 -1.68 11.32
N PHE A 211 -4.57 -1.96 10.04
CA PHE A 211 -3.49 -2.86 9.61
C PHE A 211 -2.10 -2.39 10.09
N GLU A 212 -1.87 -1.08 10.23
CA GLU A 212 -0.62 -0.53 10.77
C GLU A 212 -0.29 -1.05 12.18
N SER A 213 -1.31 -1.44 12.95
CA SER A 213 -1.16 -2.01 14.29
C SER A 213 -1.14 -3.53 14.25
N GLU A 214 -2.10 -4.13 13.53
CA GLU A 214 -2.29 -5.58 13.45
C GLU A 214 -1.13 -6.29 12.71
N PHE A 215 -0.53 -5.62 11.72
CA PHE A 215 0.59 -6.12 10.92
C PHE A 215 1.84 -5.27 11.14
N SER A 216 2.16 -5.05 12.41
CA SER A 216 3.43 -4.49 12.87
C SER A 216 4.28 -5.55 13.54
N PHE A 217 5.59 -5.32 13.62
CA PHE A 217 6.51 -6.15 14.39
C PHE A 217 7.22 -5.33 15.45
N TRP A 218 7.56 -5.97 16.56
CA TRP A 218 8.29 -5.35 17.64
C TRP A 218 9.78 -5.33 17.33
N TYR A 219 10.38 -4.13 17.34
CA TYR A 219 11.80 -3.90 17.13
C TYR A 219 12.28 -2.75 18.03
N SER A 220 12.14 -2.96 19.35
CA SER A 220 12.30 -1.93 20.39
C SER A 220 11.37 -0.71 20.20
N GLY A 221 10.15 -1.01 19.77
CA GLY A 221 9.13 -0.10 19.25
C GLY A 221 8.39 -0.82 18.14
N TYR A 222 7.14 -0.47 17.86
CA TYR A 222 6.38 -1.14 16.81
C TYR A 222 6.67 -0.50 15.47
N VAL A 223 7.10 -1.32 14.51
CA VAL A 223 7.40 -0.90 13.14
C VAL A 223 6.40 -1.55 12.19
N SER A 224 5.85 -0.76 11.28
CA SER A 224 5.09 -1.27 10.14
C SER A 224 5.43 -0.50 8.86
N LEU A 225 5.43 -1.23 7.74
CA LEU A 225 5.52 -0.68 6.39
C LEU A 225 4.47 -1.39 5.54
N ILE A 226 3.38 -0.69 5.22
CA ILE A 226 2.18 -1.29 4.64
C ILE A 226 1.71 -0.49 3.44
N ALA A 227 1.36 -1.19 2.37
CA ALA A 227 0.79 -0.65 1.17
C ALA A 227 -0.70 -0.96 1.06
N SER A 228 -1.49 0.07 0.71
CA SER A 228 -2.95 -0.01 0.57
C SER A 228 -3.40 0.69 -0.70
N SER A 229 -4.47 0.19 -1.29
CA SER A 229 -5.12 0.80 -2.46
C SER A 229 -6.49 1.38 -2.07
N PRO A 230 -6.93 2.46 -2.73
CA PRO A 230 -8.15 3.18 -2.34
C PRO A 230 -9.43 2.35 -2.48
N ASP A 231 -9.44 1.37 -3.38
CA ASP A 231 -10.53 0.43 -3.66
C ASP A 231 -10.22 -1.01 -3.19
N GLY A 232 -9.12 -1.19 -2.47
CA GLY A 232 -8.68 -2.50 -1.98
C GLY A 232 -8.05 -3.40 -3.04
N GLN A 233 -7.89 -2.94 -4.29
CA GLN A 233 -7.24 -3.70 -5.36
C GLN A 233 -6.09 -2.92 -6.00
N PHE A 234 -5.04 -3.63 -6.40
CA PHE A 234 -3.90 -3.07 -7.11
C PHE A 234 -3.98 -3.44 -8.59
N THR A 235 -3.59 -2.51 -9.47
CA THR A 235 -3.23 -2.90 -10.83
C THR A 235 -1.92 -3.69 -10.83
N GLU A 236 -1.63 -4.42 -11.90
CA GLU A 236 -0.39 -5.21 -12.01
C GLU A 236 0.87 -4.33 -11.86
N THR A 237 0.87 -3.15 -12.47
CA THR A 237 1.97 -2.18 -12.33
C THR A 237 2.13 -1.71 -10.89
N GLU A 238 1.03 -1.39 -10.20
CA GLU A 238 1.09 -0.93 -8.81
C GLU A 238 1.53 -2.04 -7.86
N GLU A 239 1.08 -3.28 -8.07
CA GLU A 239 1.54 -4.45 -7.32
C GLU A 239 3.07 -4.61 -7.46
N GLN A 240 3.60 -4.52 -8.69
CA GLN A 240 5.04 -4.60 -8.93
C GLN A 240 5.81 -3.45 -8.26
N GLN A 241 5.29 -2.22 -8.31
CA GLN A 241 5.92 -1.06 -7.69
C GLN A 241 5.93 -1.18 -6.15
N VAL A 242 4.79 -1.53 -5.57
CA VAL A 242 4.64 -1.74 -4.13
C VAL A 242 5.56 -2.85 -3.63
N ILE A 243 5.59 -4.00 -4.31
CA ILE A 243 6.48 -5.10 -3.93
C ILE A 243 7.94 -4.62 -3.95
N LYS A 244 8.37 -3.86 -4.97
CA LYS A 244 9.73 -3.31 -5.01
C LYS A 244 10.03 -2.35 -3.85
N ILE A 245 9.10 -1.44 -3.53
CA ILE A 245 9.25 -0.50 -2.40
C ILE A 245 9.43 -1.29 -1.10
N LEU A 246 8.52 -2.23 -0.81
CA LEU A 246 8.55 -3.02 0.42
C LEU A 246 9.77 -3.97 0.49
N SER A 247 10.19 -4.53 -0.65
CA SER A 247 11.38 -5.38 -0.74
C SER A 247 12.68 -4.63 -0.43
N SER A 248 12.72 -3.32 -0.70
CA SER A 248 13.91 -2.49 -0.46
C SER A 248 14.09 -2.04 0.99
N PHE A 249 13.07 -2.27 1.84
CA PHE A 249 13.10 -1.88 3.26
C PHE A 249 14.30 -2.51 3.97
N ARG A 250 15.09 -1.68 4.65
CA ARG A 250 16.36 -2.08 5.28
C ARG A 250 16.71 -1.16 6.45
N VAL A 251 17.58 -1.65 7.33
CA VAL A 251 18.28 -0.80 8.30
C VAL A 251 19.43 -0.09 7.60
N GLU A 252 19.60 1.21 7.82
CA GLU A 252 20.77 1.93 7.35
C GLU A 252 22.01 1.62 8.23
N PRO A 253 23.21 1.46 7.62
CA PRO A 253 24.44 1.12 8.34
C PRO A 253 24.91 2.15 9.38
#